data_AF-A0A2Z5T4N1-F1
#
_entry.id   AF-A0A2Z5T4N1-F1
#
_cell.length_a   1.000
_cell.length_b   1.000
_cell.length_c   1.000
_cell.angle_alpha   90.00
_cell.angle_beta   90.00
_cell.angle_gamma   90.00
#
_symmetry.space_group_name_H-M   'P 1'
#
loop_
_entity.id
_entity.type
_entity.pdbx_description
1 polymer ?
#
loop_
_entity_poly.entity_id
_entity_poly.type
_entity_poly.pdbx_seq_one_letter_code
_entity_poly.pdbx_strand_id
1 'polypeptide(L)' 'MNNKCIEVKKNNFKSKKIIKTLIKKTKLSIETKNKNLSIENFKKLQSYLDIQTKKNIIKKNKCSRYKSKLMIKINSI' A
#
# COMPACT_ATOMS: atom_id res chain seq x y z
N MET A 1 29.32 13.37 2.81
CA MET A 1 28.08 12.64 2.45
C MET A 1 27.12 13.61 1.77
N ASN A 2 26.69 13.37 0.53
CA ASN A 2 25.74 14.25 -0.15
C ASN A 2 24.36 14.24 0.53
N ASN A 3 23.96 15.37 1.12
CA ASN A 3 22.69 15.53 1.87
C ASN A 3 21.45 15.08 1.08
N LYS A 4 21.47 15.23 -0.25
CA LYS A 4 20.41 14.79 -1.17
C LYS A 4 20.08 13.29 -1.07
N CYS A 5 21.08 12.42 -0.88
CA CYS A 5 20.84 10.97 -0.77
C CYS A 5 20.09 10.62 0.52
N ILE A 6 20.44 11.28 1.63
CA ILE A 6 19.80 11.11 2.93
C ILE A 6 18.33 11.55 2.86
N GLU A 7 18.08 12.67 2.20
CA GLU A 7 16.71 13.20 2.03
C GLU A 7 15.83 12.28 1.17
N VAL A 8 16.34 11.81 0.03
CA VAL A 8 15.62 10.83 -0.82
C VAL A 8 15.33 9.54 -0.04
N LYS A 9 16.29 9.05 0.75
CA LYS A 9 16.09 7.88 1.62
C LYS A 9 14.98 8.13 2.65
N LYS A 10 14.97 9.29 3.31
CA LYS A 10 13.93 9.68 4.29
C LYS A 10 12.55 9.74 3.63
N ASN A 11 12.43 10.33 2.45
CA ASN A 11 11.15 10.42 1.73
C ASN A 11 10.65 9.05 1.29
N ASN A 12 11.53 8.20 0.74
CA ASN A 12 11.18 6.83 0.38
C ASN A 12 10.76 5.98 1.59
N PHE A 13 11.41 6.19 2.74
CA PHE A 13 11.03 5.53 3.99
C PHE A 13 9.62 5.94 4.44
N LYS A 14 9.32 7.25 4.41
CA LYS A 14 7.98 7.78 4.73
C LYS A 14 6.90 7.15 3.83
N SER A 15 7.10 7.13 2.51
CA SER A 15 6.15 6.51 1.58
C SER A 15 5.94 5.02 1.86
N LYS A 16 7.02 4.26 2.07
CA LYS A 16 6.94 2.84 2.40
C LYS A 16 6.23 2.58 3.72
N LYS A 17 6.41 3.46 4.72
CA LYS A 17 5.70 3.37 6.02
C LYS A 17 4.20 3.57 5.83
N ILE A 18 3.78 4.57 5.04
CA ILE A 18 2.36 4.81 4.72
C ILE A 18 1.73 3.59 4.06
N ILE A 19 2.40 2.99 3.08
CA ILE A 19 1.92 1.77 2.40
C ILE A 19 1.72 0.62 3.39
N LYS A 20 2.70 0.38 4.28
CA LYS A 20 2.57 -0.64 5.32
C LYS A 20 1.36 -0.38 6.21
N THR A 21 1.14 0.87 6.61
CA THR A 21 0.00 1.26 7.45
C THR A 21 -1.33 1.03 6.73
N LEU A 22 -1.44 1.43 5.46
CA LEU A 22 -2.66 1.21 4.67
C LEU A 22 -2.96 -0.28 4.50
N ILE A 23 -1.94 -1.10 4.19
CA ILE A 23 -2.08 -2.57 4.14
C ILE A 23 -2.56 -3.12 5.49
N LYS A 24 -2.00 -2.64 6.61
CA LYS A 24 -2.42 -3.09 7.95
C LYS A 24 -3.89 -2.73 8.22
N LYS A 25 -4.33 -1.52 7.87
CA LYS A 25 -5.73 -1.09 8.02
C LYS A 25 -6.69 -1.96 7.20
N THR A 26 -6.34 -2.25 5.94
CA THR A 26 -7.15 -3.14 5.10
C THR A 26 -7.20 -4.56 5.67
N LYS A 27 -6.09 -5.09 6.20
CA LYS A 27 -6.07 -6.40 6.86
C LYS A 27 -6.93 -6.43 8.11
N LEU A 28 -6.89 -5.38 8.93
CA LEU A 28 -7.70 -5.30 10.14
C LEU A 28 -9.20 -5.28 9.80
N SER A 29 -9.61 -4.53 8.77
CA SER A 29 -11.02 -4.52 8.35
C SER A 29 -11.49 -5.86 7.74
N ILE A 30 -10.56 -6.60 7.13
CA ILE A 30 -10.78 -7.97 6.65
C ILE A 30 -11.00 -8.90 7.87
N GLU A 31 -10.16 -8.78 8.89
CA GLU A 31 -10.27 -9.57 10.13
C GLU A 31 -11.59 -9.30 10.88
N THR A 32 -12.10 -8.07 10.86
CA THR A 32 -13.40 -7.72 11.45
C THR A 32 -14.61 -8.02 10.54
N LYS A 33 -14.40 -8.70 9.40
CA LYS A 33 -15.44 -9.06 8.41
C LYS A 33 -16.28 -7.89 7.87
N ASN A 34 -15.79 -6.65 7.98
CA ASN A 34 -16.49 -5.49 7.42
C ASN A 34 -16.08 -5.26 5.96
N LYS A 35 -16.91 -5.74 5.04
CA LYS A 35 -16.65 -5.70 3.59
C LYS A 35 -16.57 -4.28 3.02
N ASN A 36 -17.51 -3.42 3.40
CA ASN A 36 -17.57 -2.04 2.93
C ASN A 36 -16.31 -1.27 3.33
N LEU A 37 -15.93 -1.34 4.61
CA LEU A 37 -14.74 -0.68 5.12
C LEU A 37 -13.45 -1.23 4.47
N SER A 38 -13.41 -2.53 4.19
CA SER A 38 -12.28 -3.17 3.51
C SER A 38 -12.11 -2.67 2.07
N ILE A 39 -13.20 -2.52 1.33
CA ILE A 39 -13.18 -1.98 -0.04
C ILE A 39 -12.74 -0.51 -0.04
N GLU A 40 -13.24 0.31 0.89
CA GLU A 40 -12.82 1.71 1.00
C GLU A 40 -11.33 1.87 1.31
N ASN A 41 -10.83 1.11 2.30
CA ASN A 41 -9.42 1.10 2.65
C ASN A 41 -8.56 0.59 1.48
N PHE A 42 -9.04 -0.42 0.75
CA PHE A 42 -8.37 -0.96 -0.41
C PHE A 42 -8.30 0.05 -1.57
N LYS A 43 -9.37 0.80 -1.85
CA LYS A 43 -9.38 1.87 -2.87
C LYS A 43 -8.32 2.93 -2.56
N LYS A 44 -8.24 3.39 -1.30
CA LYS A 44 -7.21 4.35 -0.86
C LYS A 44 -5.79 3.79 -1.03
N LEU A 45 -5.58 2.52 -0.66
CA LEU A 45 -4.30 1.83 -0.84
C LEU A 45 -3.92 1.71 -2.32
N GLN A 46 -4.86 1.33 -3.18
CA GLN A 46 -4.65 1.15 -4.61
C GLN A 46 -4.15 2.43 -5.26
N SER A 47 -4.86 3.55 -5.07
CA SER A 47 -4.47 4.84 -5.62
C SER A 47 -3.07 5.27 -5.16
N TYR A 48 -2.75 5.06 -3.87
CA TYR A 48 -1.43 5.40 -3.35
C TYR A 48 -0.32 4.52 -3.94
N LEU A 49 -0.55 3.20 -4.03
CA LEU A 49 0.42 2.26 -4.61
C LEU A 49 0.72 2.59 -6.08
N ASP A 50 -0.28 2.96 -6.86
CA ASP A 50 -0.08 3.29 -8.27
C ASP A 50 0.76 4.54 -8.45
N ILE A 51 0.52 5.58 -7.63
CA ILE A 51 1.34 6.79 -7.62
C ILE A 51 2.80 6.47 -7.25
N GLN A 52 3.02 5.66 -6.20
CA GLN A 52 4.40 5.30 -5.81
C GLN A 52 5.09 4.37 -6.81
N THR A 53 4.33 3.61 -7.59
CA THR A 53 4.85 2.79 -8.69
C THR A 53 5.30 3.68 -9.84
N LYS A 54 4.52 4.70 -10.23
CA LYS A 54 4.93 5.71 -11.23
C LYS A 54 6.20 6.45 -10.82
N LYS A 55 6.38 6.70 -9.52
CA LYS A 55 7.61 7.31 -8.94
C LYS A 55 8.79 6.34 -8.81
N ASN A 56 8.66 5.09 -9.27
CA ASN A 56 9.68 4.03 -9.17
C ASN A 56 10.15 3.70 -7.74
N ILE A 57 9.40 4.09 -6.70
CA ILE A 57 9.71 3.74 -5.30
C ILE A 57 9.40 2.26 -5.04
N ILE A 58 8.42 1.72 -5.76
CA ILE A 58 7.98 0.32 -5.72
C ILE A 58 7.98 -0.24 -7.13
N LYS A 59 8.44 -1.48 -7.28
CA LYS A 59 8.39 -2.19 -8.56
C LYS A 59 6.94 -2.55 -8.93
N LYS A 60 6.59 -2.46 -10.22
CA LYS A 60 5.28 -2.81 -10.77
C LYS A 60 4.73 -4.15 -10.26
N ASN A 61 5.54 -5.21 -10.31
CA ASN A 61 5.12 -6.55 -9.89
C ASN A 61 4.80 -6.63 -8.39
N LYS A 62 5.50 -5.85 -7.55
CA LYS A 62 5.23 -5.79 -6.12
C LYS A 62 3.91 -5.09 -5.84
N CYS A 63 3.60 -4.02 -6.58
CA CYS A 63 2.29 -3.37 -6.55
C CYS A 63 1.17 -4.35 -6.93
N SER A 64 1.29 -5.04 -8.08
CA SER A 64 0.29 -6.00 -8.55
C SER A 64 0.05 -7.13 -7.54
N ARG A 65 1.12 -7.66 -6.93
CA ARG A 65 1.03 -8.70 -5.89
C ARG A 65 0.25 -8.22 -4.66
N TYR A 66 0.44 -6.98 -4.22
CA TYR A 66 -0.30 -6.44 -3.09
C TYR A 66 -1.79 -6.30 -3.40
N LYS A 67 -2.13 -5.78 -4.58
CA LYS A 67 -3.52 -5.64 -5.01
C LYS A 67 -4.22 -7.00 -5.09
N SER A 68 -3.64 -7.94 -5.83
CA SER A 68 -4.21 -9.27 -6.04
C SER A 68 -4.43 -10.01 -4.70
N LYS A 69 -3.40 -10.08 -3.84
CA LYS A 69 -3.52 -10.79 -2.55
C LYS A 69 -4.58 -10.21 -1.63
N LEU A 70 -4.71 -8.88 -1.57
CA LEU A 70 -5.72 -8.25 -0.72
C LEU A 70 -7.12 -8.40 -1.30
N MET A 71 -7.28 -8.26 -2.62
CA MET A 71 -8.57 -8.41 -3.28
C MET A 71 -9.13 -9.84 -3.12
N ILE A 72 -8.28 -10.87 -3.27
CA ILE A 72 -8.68 -12.26 -3.01
C ILE A 72 -9.23 -12.42 -1.60
N LYS A 73 -8.56 -11.83 -0.59
CA LYS A 73 -9.02 -11.90 0.79
C LYS A 73 -10.33 -11.14 1.03
N ILE A 74 -10.51 -9.98 0.39
CA ILE A 74 -11.76 -9.21 0.48
C ILE A 74 -12.92 -9.98 -0.15
N ASN A 75 -12.67 -10.65 -1.28
CA ASN A 75 -13.68 -11.45 -1.97
C ASN A 75 -14.07 -12.72 -1.19
N SER A 76 -13.14 -13.25 -0.39
CA SER A 76 -13.35 -14.42 0.47
C SER A 76 -14.15 -14.14 1.75
N ILE A 77 -14.44 -12.88 2.05
CA ILE A 77 -15.32 -12.45 3.15
C ILE A 77 -16.72 -12.23 2.62
#